data_AF-A0A1U8CL08-F1
#
_entry.id   AF-A0A1U8CL08-F1
#
_cell.length_a   1.000
_cell.length_b   1.000
_cell.length_c   1.000
_cell.angle_alpha   90.00
_cell.angle_beta   90.00
_cell.angle_gamma   90.00
#
_symmetry.space_group_name_H-M   'P 1'
#
loop_
_entity.id
_entity.type
_entity.pdbx_description
1 polymer ?
#
loop_
_entity_poly.entity_id
_entity_poly.type
_entity_poly.pdbx_seq_one_letter_code
_entity_poly.pdbx_strand_id
1 'polypeptide(L)'
;QLPPSALELLKDVHLGLALPCRSPTRLALLSGHYLYYHYGCDGLDDRGWGCGYRTLQTLCSWPAGQSSGVPGLAAIQAALESMGDKPPGFRNSRSWIGCVEASLCLDHFGGPQGRLCHVPRGAGLMGQLERLHLHFMEGGGPVMAGGDADAQSKALLGVCEGPAPEAYVLVLDPHYWGTPRDRSELQAAGWVGWREVSSVFDSDSFYNLCLTRRA
;
A
#
# COMPACT_ATOMS: atom_id res chain seq x y z
N GLN A 1 3.56 34.10 -7.00
CA GLN A 1 3.70 32.91 -6.17
C GLN A 1 4.23 31.81 -7.08
N LEU A 2 5.41 31.26 -6.78
CA LEU A 2 5.89 30.06 -7.46
C LEU A 2 4.87 28.93 -7.21
N PRO A 3 4.56 28.08 -8.20
CA PRO A 3 3.75 26.90 -7.94
C PRO A 3 4.41 26.11 -6.80
N PRO A 4 3.63 25.51 -5.88
CA PRO A 4 4.20 24.63 -4.86
C PRO A 4 5.09 23.62 -5.59
N SER A 5 6.38 23.59 -5.21
CA SER A 5 7.35 22.65 -5.77
C SER A 5 6.71 21.27 -5.77
N ALA A 6 6.70 20.60 -6.94
CA ALA A 6 6.18 19.25 -7.04
C ALA A 6 6.79 18.41 -5.92
N LEU A 7 5.92 17.75 -5.16
CA LEU A 7 6.28 16.77 -4.14
C LEU A 7 7.29 15.78 -4.72
N GLU A 8 8.56 15.92 -4.35
CA GLU A 8 9.65 15.06 -4.83
C GLU A 8 9.65 13.75 -4.04
N LEU A 9 8.61 12.95 -4.25
CA LEU A 9 8.47 11.64 -3.63
C LEU A 9 9.41 10.64 -4.27
N LEU A 10 9.96 9.75 -3.45
CA LEU A 10 10.83 8.69 -3.94
C LEU A 10 10.03 7.65 -4.75
N LYS A 11 10.60 7.27 -5.90
CA LYS A 11 10.02 6.33 -6.85
C LYS A 11 10.66 4.95 -6.72
N ASP A 12 9.85 3.90 -6.79
CA ASP A 12 10.26 2.49 -6.84
C ASP A 12 11.29 2.12 -5.75
N VAL A 13 10.99 2.49 -4.51
CA VAL A 13 11.91 2.38 -3.37
C VAL A 13 12.33 0.96 -3.02
N HIS A 14 11.65 -0.06 -3.55
CA HIS A 14 12.03 -1.46 -3.38
C HIS A 14 13.23 -1.90 -4.23
N LEU A 15 13.56 -1.16 -5.29
CA LEU A 15 14.63 -1.53 -6.20
C LEU A 15 15.99 -1.54 -5.50
N GLY A 16 16.74 -2.63 -5.66
CA GLY A 16 18.05 -2.84 -5.03
C GLY A 16 18.01 -3.66 -3.74
N LEU A 17 16.83 -3.98 -3.21
CA LEU A 17 16.71 -4.92 -2.08
C LEU A 17 17.24 -6.30 -2.47
N ALA A 18 18.02 -6.89 -1.55
CA ALA A 18 18.39 -8.30 -1.64
C ALA A 18 17.16 -9.19 -1.51
N LEU A 19 17.19 -10.35 -2.16
CA LEU A 19 16.16 -11.37 -2.01
C LEU A 19 16.17 -11.94 -0.58
N PRO A 20 15.00 -12.32 -0.04
CA PRO A 20 14.91 -12.79 1.35
C PRO A 20 15.49 -14.19 1.56
N CYS A 21 15.63 -14.98 0.49
CA CYS A 21 16.19 -16.32 0.53
C CYS A 21 17.23 -16.51 -0.60
N ARG A 22 18.15 -17.46 -0.40
CA ARG A 22 19.26 -17.69 -1.34
C ARG A 22 18.83 -18.33 -2.66
N SER A 23 17.77 -19.14 -2.62
CA SER A 23 17.29 -19.93 -3.76
C SER A 23 15.76 -19.88 -3.80
N PRO A 24 15.16 -18.75 -4.23
CA PRO A 24 13.71 -18.64 -4.34
C PRO A 24 13.18 -19.65 -5.37
N THR A 25 12.14 -20.38 -4.99
CA THR A 25 11.41 -21.30 -5.89
C THR A 25 10.34 -20.54 -6.68
N ARG A 26 9.78 -19.47 -6.08
CA ARG A 26 8.83 -18.56 -6.73
C ARG A 26 9.14 -17.12 -6.34
N LEU A 27 9.06 -16.21 -7.29
CA LEU A 27 9.19 -14.78 -7.08
C LEU A 27 8.23 -14.06 -8.03
N ALA A 28 7.43 -13.15 -7.50
CA ALA A 28 6.62 -12.25 -8.31
C ALA A 28 6.64 -10.85 -7.67
N LEU A 29 6.94 -9.84 -8.48
CA LEU A 29 6.97 -8.43 -8.10
C LEU A 29 5.95 -7.68 -8.95
N LEU A 30 5.43 -6.57 -8.44
CA LEU A 30 4.60 -5.67 -9.26
C LEU A 30 5.34 -5.24 -10.53
N SER A 31 4.57 -4.94 -11.58
CA SER A 31 5.08 -4.31 -12.79
C SER A 31 4.73 -2.82 -12.83
N GLY A 32 5.46 -2.02 -13.60
CA GLY A 32 5.25 -0.57 -13.65
C GLY A 32 5.87 0.14 -12.45
N HIS A 33 5.42 1.36 -12.19
CA HIS A 33 6.05 2.25 -11.23
C HIS A 33 5.08 2.84 -10.22
N TYR A 34 5.58 3.22 -9.04
CA TYR A 34 4.81 3.89 -8.00
C TYR A 34 5.67 4.91 -7.24
N LEU A 35 5.00 5.82 -6.55
CA LEU A 35 5.61 6.78 -5.63
C LEU A 35 5.37 6.36 -4.18
N TYR A 36 6.34 6.60 -3.32
CA TYR A 36 6.25 6.32 -1.89
C TYR A 36 5.54 7.47 -1.16
N TYR A 37 4.24 7.31 -0.92
CA TYR A 37 3.49 8.20 -0.04
C TYR A 37 3.57 7.70 1.40
N HIS A 38 3.86 8.60 2.33
CA HIS A 38 4.04 8.34 3.75
C HIS A 38 3.52 9.50 4.60
N TYR A 39 3.53 9.36 5.93
CA TYR A 39 3.07 10.43 6.82
C TYR A 39 3.76 11.76 6.56
N GLY A 40 2.99 12.83 6.56
CA GLY A 40 3.50 14.19 6.43
C GLY A 40 4.10 14.54 5.07
N CYS A 41 4.09 13.62 4.09
CA CYS A 41 4.84 13.84 2.86
C CYS A 41 4.37 15.11 2.12
N ASP A 42 3.07 15.42 2.15
CA ASP A 42 2.46 16.62 1.54
C ASP A 42 2.29 17.82 2.50
N GLY A 43 2.97 17.78 3.66
CA GLY A 43 2.93 18.84 4.67
C GLY A 43 1.78 18.75 5.67
N LEU A 44 0.85 17.80 5.51
CA LEU A 44 -0.23 17.56 6.47
C LEU A 44 0.20 16.51 7.51
N ASP A 45 0.16 16.86 8.80
CA ASP A 45 0.44 15.91 9.89
C ASP A 45 -0.72 14.93 10.08
N ASP A 46 -0.59 13.77 9.45
CA ASP A 46 -1.55 12.68 9.48
C ASP A 46 -1.10 11.47 10.31
N ARG A 47 -0.11 11.65 11.18
CA ARG A 47 0.40 10.58 12.04
C ARG A 47 -0.71 9.99 12.92
N GLY A 48 -0.79 8.66 12.94
CA GLY A 48 -1.73 7.90 13.76
C GLY A 48 -3.12 7.71 13.15
N TRP A 49 -3.41 8.28 11.98
CA TRP A 49 -4.72 8.11 11.32
C TRP A 49 -4.66 8.08 9.78
N GLY A 50 -3.55 8.56 9.20
CA GLY A 50 -3.39 8.77 7.77
C GLY A 50 -2.92 7.59 6.93
N CYS A 51 -2.48 6.48 7.54
CA CYS A 51 -1.74 5.43 6.82
C CYS A 51 -2.55 4.79 5.69
N GLY A 52 -3.87 4.63 5.87
CA GLY A 52 -4.77 4.15 4.81
C GLY A 52 -4.81 5.08 3.61
N TYR A 53 -4.83 6.39 3.84
CA TYR A 53 -4.78 7.40 2.79
C TYR A 53 -3.44 7.38 2.05
N ARG A 54 -2.32 7.29 2.77
CA ARG A 54 -0.98 7.23 2.16
C ARG A 54 -0.78 5.96 1.33
N THR A 55 -1.32 4.84 1.81
CA THR A 55 -1.34 3.60 1.03
C THR A 55 -2.19 3.77 -0.24
N LEU A 56 -3.39 4.34 -0.13
CA LEU A 56 -4.23 4.65 -1.29
C LEU A 56 -3.52 5.59 -2.29
N GLN A 57 -2.84 6.63 -1.83
CA GLN A 57 -2.08 7.53 -2.71
C GLN A 57 -0.96 6.80 -3.46
N THR A 58 -0.28 5.86 -2.80
CA THR A 58 0.68 4.96 -3.45
C THR A 58 0.01 4.16 -4.56
N LEU A 59 -1.17 3.57 -4.29
CA LEU A 59 -1.96 2.83 -5.28
C LEU A 59 -2.38 3.73 -6.45
N CYS A 60 -2.83 4.97 -6.21
CA CYS A 60 -3.21 5.93 -7.24
C CYS A 60 -2.04 6.39 -8.12
N SER A 61 -0.80 6.37 -7.59
CA SER A 61 0.39 6.75 -8.37
C SER A 61 0.79 5.69 -9.40
N TRP A 62 0.29 4.46 -9.25
CA TRP A 62 0.58 3.33 -10.13
C TRP A 62 -0.39 3.31 -11.33
N PRO A 63 0.05 2.91 -12.55
CA PRO A 63 1.35 2.33 -12.92
C PRO A 63 2.43 3.31 -13.39
N ALA A 64 2.13 4.60 -13.46
CA ALA A 64 3.04 5.58 -14.05
C ALA A 64 4.17 6.02 -13.09
N GLY A 65 3.93 5.91 -11.78
CA GLY A 65 4.76 6.48 -10.74
C GLY A 65 4.80 8.01 -10.88
N GLN A 66 3.62 8.61 -10.91
CA GLN A 66 3.41 10.05 -11.06
C GLN A 66 2.49 10.56 -9.96
N SER A 67 2.73 11.78 -9.49
CA SER A 67 1.90 12.44 -8.47
C SER A 67 0.74 13.23 -9.09
N SER A 68 0.82 13.54 -10.38
CA SER A 68 -0.26 14.19 -11.12
C SER A 68 -1.50 13.31 -11.12
N GLY A 69 -2.61 13.81 -10.56
CA GLY A 69 -3.86 13.07 -10.46
C GLY A 69 -4.02 12.25 -9.17
N VAL A 70 -3.00 12.18 -8.32
CA VAL A 70 -3.13 11.54 -6.99
C VAL A 70 -3.88 12.48 -6.05
N PRO A 71 -5.02 12.07 -5.47
CA PRO A 71 -5.83 12.94 -4.62
C PRO A 71 -5.14 13.17 -3.26
N GLY A 72 -5.25 14.39 -2.73
CA GLY A 72 -4.90 14.68 -1.35
C GLY A 72 -5.91 14.10 -0.34
N LEU A 73 -5.54 14.00 0.93
CA LEU A 73 -6.40 13.44 1.99
C LEU A 73 -7.77 14.12 2.08
N ALA A 74 -7.82 15.46 2.01
CA ALA A 74 -9.08 16.20 2.06
C ALA A 74 -9.98 15.92 0.85
N ALA A 75 -9.40 15.62 -0.32
CA ALA A 75 -10.16 15.24 -1.51
C ALA A 75 -10.71 13.81 -1.37
N ILE A 76 -9.90 12.88 -0.84
CA ILE A 76 -10.34 11.51 -0.54
C ILE A 76 -11.54 11.53 0.43
N GLN A 77 -11.44 12.30 1.52
CA GLN A 77 -12.54 12.41 2.48
C GLN A 77 -13.80 13.03 1.86
N ALA A 78 -13.64 14.08 1.04
CA ALA A 78 -14.75 14.70 0.34
C ALA A 78 -15.42 13.73 -0.64
N ALA A 79 -14.65 12.89 -1.34
CA ALA A 79 -15.18 11.86 -2.21
C ALA A 79 -16.04 10.86 -1.43
N LEU A 80 -15.55 10.38 -0.28
CA LEU A 80 -16.27 9.43 0.58
C LEU A 80 -17.58 10.01 1.13
N GLU A 81 -17.61 11.29 1.50
CA GLU A 81 -18.87 11.98 1.83
C GLU A 81 -19.80 12.08 0.62
N SER A 82 -19.27 12.48 -0.55
CA SER A 82 -20.08 12.68 -1.75
C SER A 82 -20.73 11.39 -2.28
N MET A 83 -20.06 10.25 -2.05
CA MET A 83 -20.58 8.93 -2.40
C MET A 83 -21.58 8.38 -1.36
N GLY A 84 -21.74 9.07 -0.22
CA GLY A 84 -22.61 8.61 0.88
C GLY A 84 -22.03 7.46 1.71
N ASP A 85 -20.75 7.11 1.52
CA ASP A 85 -20.06 6.09 2.32
C ASP A 85 -19.78 6.60 3.74
N LYS A 86 -19.46 7.89 3.87
CA LYS A 86 -19.20 8.55 5.15
C LYS A 86 -20.21 9.69 5.41
N PRO A 87 -20.57 9.93 6.68
CA PRO A 87 -21.51 10.99 7.03
C PRO A 87 -20.90 12.39 6.85
N PRO A 88 -21.73 13.44 6.75
CA PRO A 88 -21.25 14.82 6.78
C PRO A 88 -20.38 15.12 8.01
N GLY A 89 -19.23 15.78 7.80
CA GLY A 89 -18.25 16.07 8.84
C GLY A 89 -17.07 15.10 8.89
N PHE A 90 -17.06 14.08 8.03
CA PHE A 90 -15.91 13.22 7.79
C PHE A 90 -14.76 13.98 7.08
N ARG A 91 -15.09 14.94 6.21
CA ARG A 91 -14.10 15.82 5.58
C ARG A 91 -13.41 16.69 6.64
N ASN A 92 -12.07 16.72 6.56
CA ASN A 92 -11.16 17.33 7.52
C ASN A 92 -11.18 16.68 8.92
N SER A 93 -11.83 15.51 9.08
CA SER A 93 -11.68 14.71 10.29
C SER A 93 -10.30 14.04 10.32
N ARG A 94 -9.97 13.44 11.47
CA ARG A 94 -8.80 12.56 11.65
C ARG A 94 -9.21 11.08 11.67
N SER A 95 -10.29 10.74 11.00
CA SER A 95 -10.74 9.34 10.91
C SER A 95 -9.89 8.56 9.91
N TRP A 96 -9.58 7.32 10.23
CA TRP A 96 -8.86 6.40 9.36
C TRP A 96 -9.77 5.86 8.24
N ILE A 97 -9.16 5.28 7.20
CA ILE A 97 -9.83 4.54 6.12
C ILE A 97 -9.14 3.20 5.89
N GLY A 98 -9.86 2.23 5.33
CA GLY A 98 -9.34 0.89 5.03
C GLY A 98 -9.45 0.54 3.54
N CYS A 99 -9.36 -0.76 3.26
CA CYS A 99 -9.38 -1.29 1.89
C CYS A 99 -10.70 -1.02 1.16
N VAL A 100 -11.83 -1.01 1.88
CA VAL A 100 -13.16 -0.76 1.31
C VAL A 100 -13.22 0.67 0.76
N GLU A 101 -12.92 1.66 1.61
CA GLU A 101 -12.87 3.06 1.20
C GLU A 101 -11.84 3.29 0.09
N ALA A 102 -10.67 2.62 0.18
CA ALA A 102 -9.67 2.70 -0.88
C ALA A 102 -10.20 2.21 -2.23
N SER A 103 -10.94 1.10 -2.28
CA SER A 103 -11.56 0.62 -3.53
C SER A 103 -12.57 1.60 -4.11
N LEU A 104 -13.42 2.19 -3.25
CA LEU A 104 -14.39 3.21 -3.68
C LEU A 104 -13.71 4.45 -4.23
N CYS A 105 -12.65 4.93 -3.56
CA CYS A 105 -11.91 6.09 -4.02
C CYS A 105 -11.13 5.82 -5.31
N LEU A 106 -10.55 4.64 -5.47
CA LEU A 106 -9.89 4.26 -6.73
C LEU A 106 -10.86 4.38 -7.91
N ASP A 107 -12.08 3.84 -7.76
CA ASP A 107 -13.11 3.94 -8.78
C ASP A 107 -13.55 5.40 -9.00
N HIS A 108 -13.77 6.16 -7.91
CA HIS A 108 -14.20 7.57 -7.97
C HIS A 108 -13.21 8.48 -8.70
N PHE A 109 -11.91 8.30 -8.47
CA PHE A 109 -10.86 9.15 -9.06
C PHE A 109 -10.37 8.62 -10.42
N GLY A 110 -10.96 7.56 -10.96
CA GLY A 110 -10.52 6.95 -12.23
C GLY A 110 -9.12 6.35 -12.14
N GLY A 111 -8.76 5.84 -10.95
CA GLY A 111 -7.50 5.14 -10.71
C GLY A 111 -7.54 3.68 -11.18
N PRO A 112 -6.53 2.89 -10.79
CA PRO A 112 -6.52 1.43 -11.01
C PRO A 112 -7.76 0.74 -10.42
N GLN A 113 -8.25 -0.31 -11.07
CA GLN A 113 -9.34 -1.12 -10.52
C GLN A 113 -8.92 -1.76 -9.19
N GLY A 114 -9.67 -1.51 -8.11
CA GLY A 114 -9.44 -2.10 -6.80
C GLY A 114 -10.33 -3.31 -6.52
N ARG A 115 -9.77 -4.52 -6.50
CA ARG A 115 -10.51 -5.74 -6.15
C ARG A 115 -10.30 -6.11 -4.68
N LEU A 116 -11.39 -6.15 -3.91
CA LEU A 116 -11.36 -6.55 -2.51
C LEU A 116 -11.18 -8.07 -2.35
N CYS A 117 -10.41 -8.45 -1.33
CA CYS A 117 -10.25 -9.83 -0.87
C CYS A 117 -10.23 -9.86 0.65
N HIS A 118 -11.23 -10.48 1.25
CA HIS A 118 -11.27 -10.71 2.70
C HIS A 118 -10.50 -11.97 3.06
N VAL A 119 -9.66 -11.87 4.09
CA VAL A 119 -8.90 -12.96 4.68
C VAL A 119 -9.42 -13.13 6.11
N PRO A 120 -10.10 -14.25 6.41
CA PRO A 120 -10.73 -14.45 7.71
C PRO A 120 -9.69 -14.66 8.81
N ARG A 121 -10.12 -14.39 10.04
CA ARG A 121 -9.33 -14.65 11.25
C ARG A 121 -8.89 -16.12 11.30
N GLY A 122 -7.65 -16.36 11.70
CA GLY A 122 -7.03 -17.70 11.77
C GLY A 122 -6.32 -18.13 10.49
N ALA A 123 -6.64 -17.53 9.34
CA ALA A 123 -6.11 -18.01 8.06
C ALA A 123 -4.68 -17.54 7.76
N GLY A 124 -4.29 -16.37 8.30
CA GLY A 124 -3.08 -15.67 7.88
C GLY A 124 -3.08 -15.41 6.37
N LEU A 125 -1.91 -15.09 5.79
CA LEU A 125 -1.78 -14.85 4.34
C LEU A 125 -1.29 -16.06 3.54
N MET A 126 -0.92 -17.16 4.19
CA MET A 126 -0.34 -18.34 3.52
C MET A 126 -1.27 -18.88 2.42
N GLY A 127 -2.58 -18.98 2.70
CA GLY A 127 -3.57 -19.42 1.71
C GLY A 127 -3.83 -18.43 0.57
N GLN A 128 -3.29 -17.21 0.62
CA GLN A 128 -3.43 -16.20 -0.42
C GLN A 128 -2.15 -16.03 -1.27
N LEU A 129 -1.07 -16.75 -0.95
CA LEU A 129 0.21 -16.60 -1.67
C LEU A 129 0.10 -16.91 -3.16
N GLU A 130 -0.63 -17.97 -3.53
CA GLU A 130 -0.87 -18.29 -4.93
C GLU A 130 -1.60 -17.16 -5.66
N ARG A 131 -2.63 -16.59 -5.02
CA ARG A 131 -3.40 -15.48 -5.57
C ARG A 131 -2.54 -14.23 -5.76
N LEU A 132 -1.71 -13.89 -4.77
CA LEU A 132 -0.80 -12.74 -4.84
C LEU A 132 0.27 -12.96 -5.91
N HIS A 133 0.80 -14.18 -6.01
CA HIS A 133 1.76 -14.54 -7.05
C HIS A 133 1.18 -14.34 -8.44
N LEU A 134 -0.02 -14.89 -8.71
CA LEU A 134 -0.73 -14.71 -9.97
C LEU A 134 -1.04 -13.24 -10.25
N HIS A 135 -1.52 -12.50 -9.24
CA HIS A 135 -1.79 -11.07 -9.35
C HIS A 135 -0.59 -10.29 -9.89
N PHE A 136 0.59 -10.45 -9.28
CA PHE A 136 1.80 -9.76 -9.71
C PHE A 136 2.30 -10.25 -11.07
N MET A 137 2.27 -11.57 -11.32
CA MET A 137 2.66 -12.16 -12.61
C MET A 137 1.81 -11.67 -13.79
N GLU A 138 0.53 -11.42 -13.56
CA GLU A 138 -0.40 -10.90 -14.58
C GLU A 138 -0.35 -9.37 -14.73
N GLY A 139 0.69 -8.72 -14.19
CA GLY A 139 0.88 -7.28 -14.29
C GLY A 139 0.08 -6.46 -13.27
N GLY A 140 -0.37 -7.08 -12.18
CA GLY A 140 -1.00 -6.39 -11.05
C GLY A 140 -0.08 -5.38 -10.36
N GLY A 141 -0.69 -4.38 -9.75
CA GLY A 141 -0.02 -3.29 -9.03
C GLY A 141 0.10 -3.54 -7.52
N PRO A 142 0.46 -2.51 -6.75
CA PRO A 142 0.52 -2.57 -5.29
C PRO A 142 -0.80 -3.05 -4.67
N VAL A 143 -0.72 -3.90 -3.67
CA VAL A 143 -1.90 -4.41 -2.94
C VAL A 143 -1.95 -3.74 -1.58
N MET A 144 -2.98 -2.95 -1.31
CA MET A 144 -3.20 -2.45 0.05
C MET A 144 -3.62 -3.62 0.95
N ALA A 145 -3.06 -3.68 2.15
CA ALA A 145 -3.47 -4.60 3.20
C ALA A 145 -3.78 -3.81 4.48
N GLY A 146 -4.91 -4.11 5.12
CA GLY A 146 -5.27 -3.57 6.43
C GLY A 146 -5.95 -4.64 7.29
N GLY A 147 -5.56 -4.73 8.55
CA GLY A 147 -6.16 -5.65 9.53
C GLY A 147 -6.87 -4.92 10.68
N ASP A 148 -7.57 -5.67 11.51
CA ASP A 148 -8.25 -5.13 12.69
C ASP A 148 -7.34 -4.95 13.91
N ALA A 149 -6.33 -5.80 14.08
CA ALA A 149 -5.46 -5.74 15.25
C ALA A 149 -4.28 -4.76 15.11
N ASP A 150 -3.78 -4.53 13.88
CA ASP A 150 -2.61 -3.69 13.68
C ASP A 150 -2.96 -2.20 13.49
N ALA A 151 -4.21 -1.89 13.11
CA ALA A 151 -4.68 -0.53 12.73
C ALA A 151 -3.71 0.19 11.77
N GLN A 152 -2.93 -0.58 11.01
CA GLN A 152 -1.79 -0.11 10.24
C GLN A 152 -1.95 -0.61 8.81
N SER A 153 -2.23 0.33 7.91
CA SER A 153 -2.23 0.04 6.49
C SER A 153 -0.80 -0.12 5.98
N LYS A 154 -0.61 -1.07 5.07
CA LYS A 154 0.65 -1.33 4.37
C LYS A 154 0.37 -1.68 2.91
N ALA A 155 1.33 -1.46 2.02
CA ALA A 155 1.25 -1.96 0.65
C ALA A 155 2.14 -3.20 0.49
N LEU A 156 1.62 -4.22 -0.20
CA LEU A 156 2.40 -5.36 -0.68
C LEU A 156 2.81 -5.11 -2.13
N LEU A 157 4.09 -5.30 -2.40
CA LEU A 157 4.72 -5.03 -3.69
C LEU A 157 5.19 -6.32 -4.39
N GLY A 158 5.12 -7.45 -3.71
CA GLY A 158 5.57 -8.72 -4.25
C GLY A 158 5.52 -9.86 -3.24
N VAL A 159 5.72 -11.06 -3.74
CA VAL A 159 5.81 -12.31 -2.97
C VAL A 159 7.04 -13.11 -3.40
N CYS A 160 7.65 -13.80 -2.45
CA CYS A 160 8.79 -14.68 -2.68
C CYS A 160 8.62 -15.92 -1.82
N GLU A 161 8.76 -17.10 -2.41
CA GLU A 161 8.73 -18.39 -1.71
C GLU A 161 10.07 -19.10 -1.92
N GLY A 162 10.64 -19.61 -0.84
CA GLY A 162 11.84 -20.45 -0.85
C GLY A 162 11.47 -21.94 -0.79
N PRO A 163 12.40 -22.82 -0.39
CA PRO A 163 12.06 -24.16 0.06
C PRO A 163 11.06 -24.09 1.23
N ALA A 164 10.00 -24.90 1.19
CA ALA A 164 8.96 -24.86 2.20
C ALA A 164 9.55 -25.03 3.63
N PRO A 165 9.08 -24.25 4.63
CA PRO A 165 7.91 -23.36 4.61
C PRO A 165 8.22 -21.87 4.33
N GLU A 166 9.37 -21.54 3.74
CA GLU A 166 9.81 -20.15 3.54
C GLU A 166 8.87 -19.35 2.63
N ALA A 167 8.19 -18.35 3.20
CA ALA A 167 7.31 -17.45 2.46
C ALA A 167 7.45 -16.01 2.94
N TYR A 168 7.64 -15.10 1.97
CA TYR A 168 7.91 -13.69 2.21
C TYR A 168 7.01 -12.80 1.36
N VAL A 169 6.67 -11.65 1.93
CA VAL A 169 6.03 -10.54 1.22
C VAL A 169 6.96 -9.34 1.22
N LEU A 170 6.96 -8.58 0.12
CA LEU A 170 7.64 -7.30 0.05
C LEU A 170 6.70 -6.22 0.54
N VAL A 171 6.97 -5.65 1.71
CA VAL A 171 6.14 -4.67 2.39
C VAL A 171 6.68 -3.26 2.14
N LEU A 172 5.77 -2.33 1.89
CA LEU A 172 5.99 -0.89 1.89
C LEU A 172 5.16 -0.27 3.00
N ASP A 173 5.85 0.31 3.98
CA ASP A 173 5.27 0.87 5.19
C ASP A 173 5.11 2.40 5.04
N PRO A 174 3.88 2.95 5.07
CA PRO A 174 3.63 4.38 4.92
C PRO A 174 3.88 5.20 6.21
N HIS A 175 4.34 4.60 7.31
CA HIS A 175 4.44 5.27 8.60
C HIS A 175 5.72 6.13 8.78
N TYR A 176 6.59 6.21 7.77
CA TYR A 176 7.75 7.09 7.80
C TYR A 176 7.33 8.54 8.02
N TRP A 177 8.02 9.21 8.95
CA TRP A 177 7.86 10.65 9.21
C TRP A 177 9.18 11.37 9.00
N GLY A 178 9.19 12.32 8.08
CA GLY A 178 10.37 13.11 7.72
C GLY A 178 10.48 13.27 6.20
N THR A 179 11.68 13.60 5.72
CA THR A 179 12.01 13.64 4.30
C THR A 179 13.10 12.61 4.02
N PRO A 180 12.78 11.46 3.40
CA PRO A 180 13.78 10.43 3.15
C PRO A 180 14.76 10.92 2.09
N ARG A 181 16.06 10.74 2.33
CA ARG A 181 17.09 11.21 1.38
C ARG A 181 17.11 10.40 0.10
N ASP A 182 17.02 9.09 0.24
CA ASP A 182 17.05 8.14 -0.87
C ASP A 182 16.39 6.81 -0.46
N ARG A 183 16.30 5.88 -1.42
CA ARG A 183 15.74 4.55 -1.19
C ARG A 183 16.58 3.70 -0.23
N SER A 184 17.90 3.90 -0.17
CA SER A 184 18.79 3.11 0.67
C SER A 184 18.57 3.41 2.15
N GLU A 185 18.26 4.66 2.50
CA GLU A 185 17.80 5.03 3.84
C GLU A 185 16.53 4.26 4.23
N LEU A 186 15.54 4.22 3.34
CA LEU A 186 14.27 3.52 3.59
C LEU A 186 14.47 2.01 3.73
N GLN A 187 15.34 1.42 2.91
CA GLN A 187 15.66 0.00 2.93
C GLN A 187 16.41 -0.38 4.23
N ALA A 188 17.43 0.40 4.61
CA ALA A 188 18.22 0.16 5.82
C ALA A 188 17.39 0.27 7.10
N ALA A 189 16.44 1.22 7.15
CA ALA A 189 15.53 1.38 8.28
C ALA A 189 14.31 0.45 8.22
N GLY A 190 14.13 -0.31 7.13
CA GLY A 190 13.09 -1.32 7.01
C GLY A 190 11.69 -0.80 6.67
N TRP A 191 11.57 0.44 6.17
CA TRP A 191 10.31 1.03 5.67
C TRP A 191 9.86 0.41 4.34
N VAL A 192 10.80 -0.16 3.60
CA VAL A 192 10.53 -1.07 2.49
C VAL A 192 11.42 -2.28 2.63
N GLY A 193 10.86 -3.48 2.55
CA GLY A 193 11.64 -4.69 2.76
C GLY A 193 10.85 -5.98 2.69
N TRP A 194 11.56 -7.06 2.43
CA TRP A 194 11.00 -8.40 2.56
C TRP A 194 10.77 -8.75 4.03
N ARG A 195 9.64 -9.38 4.30
CA ARG A 195 9.22 -9.82 5.63
C ARG A 195 8.61 -11.20 5.52
N GLU A 196 8.85 -12.05 6.50
CA GLU A 196 8.17 -13.34 6.59
C GLU A 196 6.68 -13.13 6.75
N VAL A 197 5.87 -13.90 6.02
CA VAL A 197 4.40 -13.76 6.02
C VAL A 197 3.84 -13.82 7.44
N SER A 198 4.31 -14.79 8.23
CA SER A 198 3.91 -14.99 9.63
C SER A 198 4.26 -13.81 10.55
N SER A 199 5.26 -13.01 10.20
CA SER A 199 5.65 -11.83 10.99
C SER A 199 4.79 -10.59 10.71
N VAL A 200 4.13 -10.54 9.54
CA VAL A 200 3.35 -9.38 9.07
C VAL A 200 1.85 -9.58 9.26
N PHE A 201 1.42 -10.84 9.20
CA PHE A 201 0.02 -11.23 9.23
C PHE A 201 -0.21 -12.18 10.40
N ASP A 202 -0.68 -11.61 11.51
CA ASP A 202 -1.07 -12.31 12.72
C ASP A 202 -2.23 -13.26 12.41
N SER A 203 -2.06 -14.53 12.79
CA SER A 203 -3.11 -15.53 12.65
C SER A 203 -4.36 -15.18 13.46
N ASP A 204 -4.25 -14.43 14.55
CA ASP A 204 -5.41 -14.07 15.37
C ASP A 204 -6.17 -12.84 14.86
N SER A 205 -5.79 -12.28 13.72
CA SER A 205 -6.41 -11.11 13.08
C SER A 205 -7.12 -11.45 11.78
N PHE A 206 -8.07 -10.61 11.34
CA PHE A 206 -8.53 -10.64 9.96
C PHE A 206 -7.81 -9.59 9.12
N TYR A 207 -7.77 -9.80 7.80
CA TYR A 207 -7.22 -8.82 6.88
C TYR A 207 -8.16 -8.58 5.71
N ASN A 208 -8.20 -7.34 5.25
CA ASN A 208 -8.72 -7.02 3.93
C ASN A 208 -7.55 -6.65 3.04
N LEU A 209 -7.60 -7.11 1.80
CA LEU A 209 -6.69 -6.73 0.73
C LEU A 209 -7.47 -5.97 -0.34
N CYS A 210 -6.86 -4.93 -0.92
CA CYS A 210 -7.33 -4.27 -2.13
C CYS A 210 -6.27 -4.45 -3.23
N LEU A 211 -6.56 -5.35 -4.17
CA LEU A 211 -5.66 -5.73 -5.25
C LEU A 211 -5.86 -4.79 -6.45
N THR A 212 -4.82 -4.04 -6.84
CA THR A 212 -4.92 -3.09 -7.97
C THR A 212 -4.58 -3.72 -9.31
N ARG A 213 -5.41 -3.51 -10.32
CA ARG A 213 -5.14 -3.90 -11.71
C ARG A 213 -5.31 -2.69 -12.63
N ARG A 214 -4.63 -2.68 -13.78
CA ARG A 214 -4.87 -1.66 -14.80
C ARG A 214 -6.34 -1.73 -15.22
N ALA A 215 -6.99 -0.58 -15.25
CA ALA A 215 -8.34 -0.44 -15.80
C ALA A 215 -8.33 -0.73 -17.32
#